data_AF-A0A9D9MA44-F1
#
_entry.id   AF-A0A9D9MA44-F1
#
_cell.length_a   1.000
_cell.length_b   1.000
_cell.length_c   1.000
_cell.angle_alpha   90.00
_cell.angle_beta   90.00
_cell.angle_gamma   90.00
#
_symmetry.space_group_name_H-M   'P 1'
#
loop_
_entity.id
_entity.type
_entity.pdbx_description
1 polymer ?
#
loop_
_entity_poly.entity_id
_entity_poly.type
_entity_poly.pdbx_seq_one_letter_code
_entity_poly.pdbx_strand_id
1 'polypeptide(L)'
;MEKNELVLGTRYPTLAFISGGAGQAADGIPPQPFETFCYDSALLQAKVENFNIVPYTSVLPKELFGNIVPVDQVTQYFKHGAVLEVIMAGNGARIEDHKAIATGVGVCWGKDKKGQLIGGWAAEYVEYFDTPIDDEIAQGHAHMWLNKSLKHELEIRNVEKHSEFQIWHNYINITQPFAYCLTVMGFLNFKFAEPVNLK
;
A
#
# COMPACT_ATOMS: atom_id res chain seq x y z
N MET A 1 37.05 10.42 27.64
CA MET A 1 36.46 10.26 26.30
C MET A 1 34.96 10.20 26.50
N GLU A 2 34.27 11.32 26.29
CA GLU A 2 32.80 11.30 26.25
C GLU A 2 32.39 10.37 25.12
N LYS A 3 31.51 9.40 25.42
CA LYS A 3 30.84 8.64 24.39
C LYS A 3 29.99 9.65 23.61
N ASN A 4 30.33 9.90 22.35
CA ASN A 4 29.37 10.49 21.42
C ASN A 4 28.18 9.51 21.35
N GLU A 5 27.15 9.75 22.16
CA GLU A 5 25.89 9.02 22.03
C GLU A 5 25.27 9.38 20.69
N LEU A 6 25.08 8.38 19.84
CA LEU A 6 24.39 8.53 18.57
C LEU A 6 22.90 8.75 18.86
N VAL A 7 22.44 10.01 18.79
CA VAL A 7 21.02 10.34 18.83
C VAL A 7 20.50 10.37 17.40
N LEU A 8 19.51 9.52 17.10
CA LEU A 8 18.85 9.44 15.80
C LEU A 8 17.49 10.14 15.86
N GLY A 9 17.13 10.90 14.83
CA GLY A 9 15.79 11.44 14.67
C GLY A 9 14.79 10.38 14.21
N THR A 10 13.60 10.82 13.81
CA THR A 10 12.55 9.91 13.33
C THR A 10 12.98 9.24 12.03
N ARG A 11 12.76 7.93 11.91
CA ARG A 11 13.05 7.20 10.68
C ARG A 11 12.04 7.50 9.57
N TYR A 12 12.47 7.41 8.33
CA TYR A 12 11.62 7.55 7.15
C TYR A 12 12.09 6.62 6.01
N PRO A 13 11.17 6.09 5.20
CA PRO A 13 11.50 5.16 4.13
C PRO A 13 12.20 5.85 2.97
N THR A 14 13.06 5.11 2.26
CA THR A 14 13.83 5.62 1.11
C THR A 14 13.73 4.74 -0.13
N LEU A 15 13.19 3.52 0.02
CA LEU A 15 12.80 2.64 -1.06
C LEU A 15 11.42 2.08 -0.74
N ALA A 16 10.59 1.87 -1.74
CA ALA A 16 9.38 1.08 -1.58
C ALA A 16 9.24 0.12 -2.75
N PHE A 17 8.46 -0.92 -2.56
CA PHE A 17 7.97 -1.74 -3.65
C PHE A 17 6.46 -1.75 -3.71
N ILE A 18 5.90 -2.01 -4.88
CA ILE A 18 4.49 -2.29 -5.08
C ILE A 18 4.28 -3.78 -5.37
N SER A 19 3.23 -4.34 -4.80
CA SER A 19 2.76 -5.69 -5.06
C SER A 19 1.24 -5.78 -4.96
N GLY A 20 0.68 -6.89 -5.40
CA GLY A 20 -0.74 -7.21 -5.26
C GLY A 20 -0.90 -8.72 -5.16
N GLY A 21 -1.92 -9.14 -4.43
CA GLY A 21 -2.22 -10.55 -4.29
C GLY A 21 -3.67 -10.77 -3.93
N ALA A 22 -4.16 -11.97 -4.23
CA ALA A 22 -5.51 -12.38 -3.95
C ALA A 22 -5.53 -13.88 -3.66
N GLY A 23 -6.45 -14.28 -2.79
CA GLY A 23 -6.58 -15.65 -2.31
C GLY A 23 -8.05 -16.02 -2.20
N GLN A 24 -8.35 -17.30 -2.37
CA GLN A 24 -9.70 -17.83 -2.17
C GLN A 24 -9.64 -19.19 -1.47
N ALA A 25 -10.65 -19.49 -0.67
CA ALA A 25 -10.74 -20.76 0.06
C ALA A 25 -12.20 -21.22 0.19
N ALA A 26 -12.37 -22.53 0.24
CA ALA A 26 -13.65 -23.18 0.52
C ALA A 26 -13.95 -23.23 2.02
N ASP A 27 -12.92 -23.15 2.84
CA ASP A 27 -13.00 -23.16 4.31
C ASP A 27 -12.58 -21.80 4.87
N GLY A 28 -13.08 -21.48 6.06
CA GLY A 28 -12.84 -20.19 6.71
C GLY A 28 -13.37 -20.18 8.13
N ILE A 29 -12.60 -19.61 9.06
CA ILE A 29 -12.91 -19.65 10.49
C ILE A 29 -13.62 -18.35 10.91
N PRO A 30 -14.84 -18.40 11.48
CA PRO A 30 -15.52 -17.22 12.01
C PRO A 30 -14.71 -16.53 13.14
N PRO A 31 -14.88 -15.21 13.36
CA PRO A 31 -15.89 -14.33 12.74
C PRO A 31 -15.49 -13.78 11.37
N GLN A 32 -14.20 -13.82 11.01
CA GLN A 32 -13.66 -13.29 9.76
C GLN A 32 -13.09 -14.44 8.91
N PRO A 33 -13.95 -15.21 8.23
CA PRO A 33 -13.55 -16.45 7.57
C PRO A 33 -12.54 -16.25 6.43
N PHE A 34 -12.44 -15.05 5.87
CA PHE A 34 -11.48 -14.67 4.84
C PHE A 34 -10.09 -14.31 5.39
N GLU A 35 -9.94 -14.08 6.69
CA GLU A 35 -8.62 -13.83 7.31
C GLU A 35 -7.84 -15.14 7.46
N THR A 36 -8.53 -16.27 7.53
CA THR A 36 -7.91 -17.59 7.55
C THR A 36 -7.79 -18.11 6.12
N PHE A 37 -6.59 -18.57 5.73
CA PHE A 37 -6.27 -19.13 4.40
C PHE A 37 -6.28 -18.13 3.23
N CYS A 38 -7.38 -17.38 2.99
CA CYS A 38 -7.46 -16.46 1.85
C CYS A 38 -6.46 -15.32 1.98
N TYR A 39 -6.36 -14.72 3.18
CA TYR A 39 -5.38 -13.66 3.44
C TYR A 39 -3.94 -14.16 3.25
N ASP A 40 -3.58 -15.31 3.82
CA ASP A 40 -2.25 -15.90 3.67
C ASP A 40 -1.91 -16.19 2.18
N SER A 41 -2.88 -16.72 1.43
CA SER A 41 -2.72 -16.93 -0.02
C SER A 41 -2.54 -15.62 -0.80
N ALA A 42 -3.26 -14.56 -0.40
CA ALA A 42 -3.09 -13.22 -0.98
C ALA A 42 -1.70 -12.64 -0.64
N LEU A 43 -1.22 -12.82 0.59
CA LEU A 43 0.13 -12.42 0.97
C LEU A 43 1.21 -13.19 0.18
N LEU A 44 1.00 -14.49 -0.03
CA LEU A 44 1.92 -15.35 -0.80
C LEU A 44 2.00 -14.88 -2.26
N GLN A 45 0.86 -14.60 -2.90
CA GLN A 45 0.87 -14.05 -4.26
C GLN A 45 1.56 -12.67 -4.31
N ALA A 46 1.34 -11.85 -3.29
CA ALA A 46 2.00 -10.55 -3.14
C ALA A 46 3.48 -10.65 -2.71
N LYS A 47 4.00 -11.85 -2.43
CA LYS A 47 5.36 -12.15 -1.99
C LYS A 47 5.74 -11.51 -0.65
N VAL A 48 4.76 -11.33 0.23
CA VAL A 48 4.93 -10.70 1.55
C VAL A 48 4.46 -11.57 2.72
N GLU A 49 4.14 -12.84 2.46
CA GLU A 49 3.68 -13.84 3.44
C GLU A 49 4.63 -14.05 4.61
N ASN A 50 5.93 -13.81 4.36
CA ASN A 50 6.98 -14.08 5.32
C ASN A 50 7.38 -12.83 6.15
N PHE A 51 6.59 -11.75 6.10
CA PHE A 51 6.80 -10.55 6.91
C PHE A 51 5.78 -10.42 8.04
N ASN A 52 6.15 -9.68 9.09
CA ASN A 52 5.20 -9.09 10.04
C ASN A 52 4.75 -7.72 9.53
N ILE A 53 3.52 -7.61 9.06
CA ILE A 53 3.02 -6.40 8.38
C ILE A 53 2.55 -5.34 9.38
N VAL A 54 2.97 -4.09 9.18
CA VAL A 54 2.58 -2.93 9.99
C VAL A 54 2.05 -1.81 9.09
N PRO A 55 0.74 -1.49 9.11
CA PRO A 55 0.17 -0.46 8.26
C PRO A 55 0.51 0.97 8.74
N TYR A 56 0.74 1.87 7.79
CA TYR A 56 1.02 3.30 7.98
C TYR A 56 -0.12 4.18 7.48
N THR A 57 -0.19 5.41 7.98
CA THR A 57 -1.26 6.40 7.69
C THR A 57 -1.05 7.20 6.38
N SER A 58 -0.35 6.63 5.39
CA SER A 58 -0.28 7.20 4.03
C SER A 58 0.45 8.54 3.80
N VAL A 59 1.58 8.77 4.49
CA VAL A 59 2.48 9.93 4.26
C VAL A 59 3.83 9.48 3.73
N LEU A 60 4.32 10.12 2.67
CA LEU A 60 5.54 9.72 1.95
C LEU A 60 6.62 10.81 1.97
N PRO A 61 7.87 10.48 2.37
CA PRO A 61 9.00 11.39 2.22
C PRO A 61 9.35 11.57 0.73
N LYS A 62 9.92 12.72 0.38
CA LYS A 62 10.32 13.04 -1.01
C LYS A 62 11.36 12.05 -1.57
N GLU A 63 12.13 11.39 -0.70
CA GLU A 63 13.14 10.39 -1.05
C GLU A 63 12.54 9.14 -1.70
N LEU A 64 11.24 8.91 -1.56
CA LEU A 64 10.53 7.85 -2.27
C LEU A 64 10.11 8.24 -3.69
N PHE A 65 10.18 9.52 -4.08
CA PHE A 65 9.85 9.93 -5.44
C PHE A 65 10.84 9.31 -6.44
N GLY A 66 10.32 8.50 -7.37
CA GLY A 66 11.13 7.73 -8.32
C GLY A 66 11.75 6.45 -7.74
N ASN A 67 11.51 6.13 -6.46
CA ASN A 67 12.06 4.96 -5.75
C ASN A 67 10.97 3.99 -5.29
N ILE A 68 9.93 3.80 -6.12
CA ILE A 68 8.89 2.78 -5.92
C ILE A 68 9.04 1.77 -7.06
N VAL A 69 9.38 0.52 -6.75
CA VAL A 69 9.70 -0.52 -7.75
C VAL A 69 8.72 -1.69 -7.69
N PRO A 70 8.60 -2.52 -8.74
CA PRO A 70 7.90 -3.80 -8.63
C PRO A 70 8.56 -4.73 -7.61
N VAL A 71 7.75 -5.50 -6.86
CA VAL A 71 8.23 -6.45 -5.82
C VAL A 71 9.34 -7.38 -6.32
N ASP A 72 9.26 -7.83 -7.58
CA ASP A 72 10.20 -8.78 -8.18
C ASP A 72 11.64 -8.28 -8.19
N GLN A 73 11.86 -6.96 -8.19
CA GLN A 73 13.20 -6.38 -8.17
C GLN A 73 13.89 -6.47 -6.80
N VAL A 74 13.13 -6.76 -5.73
CA VAL A 74 13.63 -6.67 -4.34
C VAL A 74 13.47 -7.96 -3.53
N THR A 75 12.76 -8.96 -4.06
CA THR A 75 12.48 -10.24 -3.34
C THR A 75 13.73 -10.92 -2.78
N GLN A 76 14.87 -10.89 -3.50
CA GLN A 76 16.12 -11.50 -3.03
C GLN A 76 16.67 -10.89 -1.73
N TYR A 77 16.19 -9.71 -1.32
CA TYR A 77 16.60 -9.04 -0.08
C TYR A 77 15.65 -9.30 1.09
N PHE A 78 14.56 -10.04 0.87
CA PHE A 78 13.57 -10.29 1.92
C PHE A 78 14.11 -11.23 2.99
N LYS A 79 13.69 -10.99 4.23
CA LYS A 79 14.08 -11.80 5.39
C LYS A 79 12.84 -12.27 6.11
N HIS A 80 12.70 -13.58 6.26
CA HIS A 80 11.60 -14.19 6.99
C HIS A 80 11.48 -13.63 8.42
N GLY A 81 10.27 -13.28 8.82
CA GLY A 81 9.93 -12.69 10.11
C GLY A 81 10.30 -11.21 10.26
N ALA A 82 10.86 -10.56 9.25
CA ALA A 82 11.13 -9.12 9.32
C ALA A 82 9.84 -8.32 9.43
N VAL A 83 9.90 -7.15 10.09
CA VAL A 83 8.79 -6.20 10.09
C VAL A 83 8.78 -5.48 8.74
N LEU A 84 7.63 -5.47 8.08
CA LEU A 84 7.41 -4.73 6.85
C LEU A 84 6.35 -3.66 7.12
N GLU A 85 6.78 -2.41 7.11
CA GLU A 85 5.84 -1.30 7.16
C GLU A 85 5.24 -1.04 5.78
N VAL A 86 3.93 -0.87 5.73
CA VAL A 86 3.19 -0.84 4.47
C VAL A 86 2.16 0.29 4.43
N ILE A 87 1.78 0.67 3.21
CA ILE A 87 0.46 1.22 2.90
C ILE A 87 -0.27 0.14 2.10
N MET A 88 -1.41 -0.33 2.60
CA MET A 88 -2.08 -1.50 2.04
C MET A 88 -3.58 -1.26 1.95
N ALA A 89 -4.11 -1.42 0.74
CA ALA A 89 -5.53 -1.61 0.52
C ALA A 89 -5.80 -3.11 0.46
N GLY A 90 -6.67 -3.63 1.31
CA GLY A 90 -7.01 -5.05 1.27
C GLY A 90 -8.22 -5.37 2.13
N ASN A 91 -9.05 -6.29 1.66
CA ASN A 91 -10.15 -6.83 2.43
C ASN A 91 -10.63 -8.17 1.84
N GLY A 92 -11.42 -8.90 2.62
CA GLY A 92 -12.08 -10.11 2.19
C GLY A 92 -13.59 -9.95 2.00
N ALA A 93 -14.18 -10.95 1.35
CA ALA A 93 -15.63 -11.07 1.15
C ALA A 93 -16.06 -12.53 1.04
N ARG A 94 -17.36 -12.77 1.26
CA ARG A 94 -18.02 -14.03 0.94
C ARG A 94 -18.64 -13.95 -0.44
N ILE A 95 -18.70 -15.08 -1.16
CA ILE A 95 -19.35 -15.15 -2.47
C ILE A 95 -20.86 -14.87 -2.41
N GLU A 96 -21.48 -15.07 -1.24
CA GLU A 96 -22.89 -14.79 -0.99
C GLU A 96 -23.16 -13.28 -0.93
N ASP A 97 -22.18 -12.50 -0.47
CA ASP A 97 -22.30 -11.05 -0.32
C ASP A 97 -21.89 -10.32 -1.60
N HIS A 98 -20.79 -10.75 -2.23
CA HIS A 98 -20.20 -10.08 -3.39
C HIS A 98 -19.67 -11.10 -4.42
N LYS A 99 -19.45 -10.66 -5.65
CA LYS A 99 -18.92 -11.47 -6.76
C LYS A 99 -17.51 -11.09 -7.19
N ALA A 100 -17.05 -9.88 -6.89
CA ALA A 100 -15.66 -9.50 -7.07
C ALA A 100 -15.21 -8.49 -6.01
N ILE A 101 -13.89 -8.41 -5.84
CA ILE A 101 -13.20 -7.39 -5.04
C ILE A 101 -12.18 -6.71 -5.95
N ALA A 102 -12.12 -5.38 -5.94
CA ALA A 102 -11.01 -4.63 -6.50
C ALA A 102 -10.31 -3.84 -5.39
N THR A 103 -8.99 -3.80 -5.45
CA THR A 103 -8.16 -3.01 -4.53
C THR A 103 -7.23 -2.10 -5.30
N GLY A 104 -6.77 -1.04 -4.66
CA GLY A 104 -5.76 -0.18 -5.26
C GLY A 104 -5.05 0.72 -4.26
N VAL A 105 -3.84 1.11 -4.62
CA VAL A 105 -3.05 2.11 -3.91
C VAL A 105 -2.70 3.21 -4.91
N GLY A 106 -2.99 4.45 -4.55
CA GLY A 106 -2.65 5.64 -5.33
C GLY A 106 -1.64 6.50 -4.59
N VAL A 107 -0.78 7.21 -5.32
CA VAL A 107 0.17 8.18 -4.77
C VAL A 107 0.13 9.50 -5.52
N CYS A 108 0.12 10.59 -4.77
CA CYS A 108 0.35 11.95 -5.27
C CYS A 108 1.60 12.56 -4.64
N TRP A 109 2.25 13.44 -5.41
CA TRP A 109 3.43 14.19 -4.99
C TRP A 109 3.13 15.68 -5.00
N GLY A 110 3.53 16.35 -3.93
CA GLY A 110 3.28 17.77 -3.71
C GLY A 110 4.52 18.62 -3.91
N LYS A 111 4.34 19.85 -4.39
CA LYS A 111 5.40 20.87 -4.45
C LYS A 111 4.98 22.15 -3.73
N ASP A 112 5.98 22.86 -3.23
CA ASP A 112 5.78 24.21 -2.69
C ASP A 112 5.63 25.26 -3.80
N LYS A 113 5.38 26.52 -3.40
CA LYS A 113 5.23 27.67 -4.32
C LYS A 113 6.50 27.99 -5.13
N LYS A 114 7.66 27.45 -4.75
CA LYS A 114 8.93 27.58 -5.47
C LYS A 114 9.16 26.41 -6.43
N GLY A 115 8.20 25.48 -6.51
CA GLY A 115 8.28 24.28 -7.34
C GLY A 115 9.10 23.16 -6.73
N GLN A 116 9.50 23.24 -5.45
CA GLN A 116 10.29 22.20 -4.80
C GLN A 116 9.39 21.07 -4.31
N LEU A 117 9.76 19.82 -4.64
CA LEU A 117 9.12 18.62 -4.11
C LEU A 117 9.24 18.58 -2.58
N ILE A 118 8.10 18.51 -1.89
CA ILE A 118 8.05 18.49 -0.41
C ILE A 118 7.80 17.09 0.17
N GLY A 119 7.21 16.20 -0.61
CA GLY A 119 6.78 14.87 -0.17
C GLY A 119 5.53 14.43 -0.92
N GLY A 120 4.94 13.33 -0.49
CA GLY A 120 3.75 12.76 -1.11
C GLY A 120 2.77 12.20 -0.09
N TRP A 121 1.62 11.82 -0.60
CA TRP A 121 0.56 11.14 0.13
C TRP A 121 0.07 9.96 -0.69
N ALA A 122 -0.42 8.96 0.01
CA ALA A 122 -1.07 7.82 -0.62
C ALA A 122 -2.55 7.78 -0.26
N ALA A 123 -3.30 7.00 -1.04
CA ALA A 123 -4.67 6.65 -0.74
C ALA A 123 -4.89 5.18 -1.07
N GLU A 124 -5.69 4.52 -0.23
CA GLU A 124 -6.11 3.15 -0.36
C GLU A 124 -7.53 3.08 -0.91
N TYR A 125 -7.80 2.07 -1.73
CA TYR A 125 -9.09 1.84 -2.36
C TYR A 125 -9.47 0.36 -2.25
N VAL A 126 -10.69 0.09 -1.80
CA VAL A 126 -11.32 -1.24 -1.81
C VAL A 126 -12.75 -1.04 -2.29
N GLU A 127 -13.18 -1.83 -3.28
CA GLU A 127 -14.56 -1.88 -3.75
C GLU A 127 -15.00 -3.32 -3.95
N TYR A 128 -16.28 -3.54 -3.69
CA TYR A 128 -16.95 -4.81 -3.89
C TYR A 128 -17.94 -4.68 -5.05
N PHE A 129 -18.05 -5.73 -5.84
CA PHE A 129 -18.94 -5.77 -7.00
C PHE A 129 -19.89 -6.96 -6.89
N ASP A 130 -21.15 -6.73 -7.24
CA ASP A 130 -22.20 -7.77 -7.23
C ASP A 130 -22.23 -8.57 -8.56
N THR A 131 -21.33 -8.24 -9.49
CA THR A 131 -21.07 -8.97 -10.73
C THR A 131 -19.58 -9.27 -10.87
N PRO A 132 -19.19 -10.33 -11.58
CA PRO A 132 -17.81 -10.49 -12.01
C PRO A 132 -17.34 -9.28 -12.82
N ILE A 133 -16.06 -8.96 -12.72
CA ILE A 133 -15.41 -7.86 -13.43
C ILE A 133 -14.17 -8.35 -14.18
N ASP A 134 -13.65 -7.51 -15.07
CA ASP A 134 -12.34 -7.69 -15.68
C ASP A 134 -11.35 -6.62 -15.18
N ASP A 135 -10.13 -6.68 -15.69
CA ASP A 135 -9.06 -5.76 -15.33
C ASP A 135 -9.38 -4.31 -15.72
N GLU A 136 -10.09 -4.10 -16.84
CA GLU A 136 -10.44 -2.76 -17.32
C GLU A 136 -11.43 -2.07 -16.36
N ILE A 137 -12.44 -2.81 -15.89
CA ILE A 137 -13.38 -2.30 -14.88
C ILE A 137 -12.66 -2.03 -13.56
N ALA A 138 -11.84 -2.96 -13.09
CA ALA A 138 -11.08 -2.81 -11.84
C ALA A 138 -10.16 -1.57 -11.91
N GLN A 139 -9.41 -1.43 -13.00
CA GLN A 139 -8.54 -0.28 -13.25
C GLN A 139 -9.35 1.02 -13.32
N GLY A 140 -10.46 1.04 -14.07
CA GLY A 140 -11.29 2.21 -14.26
C GLY A 140 -11.83 2.76 -12.94
N HIS A 141 -12.35 1.89 -12.08
CA HIS A 141 -12.86 2.30 -10.76
C HIS A 141 -11.74 2.73 -9.82
N ALA A 142 -10.65 1.96 -9.73
CA ALA A 142 -9.49 2.34 -8.91
C ALA A 142 -8.94 3.71 -9.33
N HIS A 143 -8.79 3.95 -10.63
CA HIS A 143 -8.36 5.24 -11.15
C HIS A 143 -9.35 6.34 -10.81
N MET A 144 -10.65 6.14 -11.01
CA MET A 144 -11.67 7.17 -10.73
C MET A 144 -11.64 7.61 -9.26
N TRP A 145 -11.69 6.66 -8.33
CA TRP A 145 -11.77 6.96 -6.89
C TRP A 145 -10.45 7.44 -6.30
N LEU A 146 -9.33 6.83 -6.68
CA LEU A 146 -8.02 7.27 -6.22
C LEU A 146 -7.68 8.66 -6.77
N ASN A 147 -8.01 8.98 -8.03
CA ASN A 147 -7.82 10.34 -8.53
C ASN A 147 -8.61 11.37 -7.70
N LYS A 148 -9.83 11.04 -7.28
CA LYS A 148 -10.65 11.92 -6.44
C LYS A 148 -10.03 12.10 -5.05
N SER A 149 -9.64 10.99 -4.41
CA SER A 149 -9.02 11.01 -3.08
C SER A 149 -7.67 11.77 -3.09
N LEU A 150 -6.79 11.46 -4.04
CA LEU A 150 -5.47 12.09 -4.13
C LEU A 150 -5.53 13.59 -4.46
N LYS A 151 -6.53 14.04 -5.24
CA LYS A 151 -6.79 15.48 -5.43
C LYS A 151 -7.19 16.13 -4.12
N HIS A 152 -8.10 15.49 -3.38
CA HIS A 152 -8.53 15.98 -2.07
C HIS A 152 -7.34 16.09 -1.09
N GLU A 153 -6.43 15.11 -1.06
CA GLU A 153 -5.22 15.15 -0.22
C GLU A 153 -4.35 16.40 -0.48
N LEU A 154 -4.18 16.77 -1.75
CA LEU A 154 -3.42 17.97 -2.14
C LEU A 154 -4.18 19.27 -1.78
N GLU A 155 -5.49 19.30 -2.05
CA GLU A 155 -6.36 20.46 -1.80
C GLU A 155 -6.42 20.81 -0.31
N ILE A 156 -6.66 19.84 0.58
CA ILE A 156 -6.79 20.11 2.03
C ILE A 156 -5.48 20.58 2.66
N ARG A 157 -4.34 20.26 2.04
CA ARG A 157 -3.01 20.72 2.49
C ARG A 157 -2.57 22.00 1.80
N ASN A 158 -3.33 22.50 0.83
CA ASN A 158 -2.98 23.66 0.02
C ASN A 158 -1.60 23.49 -0.65
N VAL A 159 -1.37 22.32 -1.24
CA VAL A 159 -0.12 21.93 -1.90
C VAL A 159 -0.37 21.73 -3.40
N GLU A 160 0.54 22.21 -4.24
CA GLU A 160 0.41 22.04 -5.69
C GLU A 160 0.83 20.63 -6.15
N LYS A 161 0.17 20.09 -7.18
CA LYS A 161 0.57 18.82 -7.81
C LYS A 161 1.97 18.95 -8.45
N HIS A 162 2.87 18.04 -8.10
CA HIS A 162 4.22 17.96 -8.67
C HIS A 162 4.30 17.11 -9.94
N SER A 163 3.66 15.94 -9.95
CA SER A 163 3.73 14.95 -11.04
C SER A 163 2.41 14.21 -11.19
N GLU A 164 2.25 13.45 -12.27
CA GLU A 164 1.12 12.54 -12.45
C GLU A 164 0.95 11.58 -11.27
N PHE A 165 -0.30 11.23 -10.99
CA PHE A 165 -0.61 10.26 -9.95
C PHE A 165 -0.16 8.88 -10.40
N GLN A 166 0.42 8.15 -9.47
CA GLN A 166 0.79 6.76 -9.68
C GLN A 166 -0.29 5.90 -9.03
N ILE A 167 -0.93 5.03 -9.79
CA ILE A 167 -2.04 4.21 -9.32
C ILE A 167 -1.74 2.77 -9.71
N TRP A 168 -1.90 1.89 -8.73
CA TRP A 168 -1.81 0.44 -8.89
C TRP A 168 -3.10 -0.18 -8.41
N HIS A 169 -3.56 -1.21 -9.10
CA HIS A 169 -4.78 -1.93 -8.76
C HIS A 169 -4.55 -3.44 -8.79
N ASN A 170 -5.47 -4.16 -8.18
CA ASN A 170 -5.59 -5.61 -8.25
C ASN A 170 -7.07 -5.97 -8.15
N TYR A 171 -7.44 -7.18 -8.57
CA TYR A 171 -8.81 -7.65 -8.43
C TYR A 171 -8.90 -9.16 -8.35
N ILE A 172 -10.06 -9.65 -7.90
CA ILE A 172 -10.41 -11.06 -7.96
C ILE A 172 -11.91 -11.25 -8.16
N ASN A 173 -12.27 -12.17 -9.06
CA ASN A 173 -13.63 -12.71 -9.15
C ASN A 173 -13.77 -13.88 -8.18
N ILE A 174 -14.78 -13.82 -7.31
CA ILE A 174 -15.00 -14.79 -6.25
C ILE A 174 -15.66 -16.04 -6.83
N THR A 175 -14.98 -17.17 -6.70
CA THR A 175 -15.38 -18.50 -7.20
C THR A 175 -15.47 -19.55 -6.10
N GLN A 176 -14.89 -19.27 -4.93
CA GLN A 176 -15.02 -20.07 -3.72
C GLN A 176 -15.80 -19.30 -2.65
N PRO A 177 -16.32 -19.96 -1.61
CA PRO A 177 -17.02 -19.34 -0.49
C PRO A 177 -16.39 -18.05 0.04
N PHE A 178 -15.06 -17.99 0.15
CA PHE A 178 -14.33 -16.84 0.68
C PHE A 178 -13.24 -16.38 -0.30
N ALA A 179 -13.01 -15.07 -0.34
CA ALA A 179 -11.90 -14.46 -1.05
C ALA A 179 -11.28 -13.32 -0.24
N TYR A 180 -10.02 -13.01 -0.52
CA TYR A 180 -9.29 -11.84 -0.06
C TYR A 180 -8.53 -11.23 -1.23
N CYS A 181 -8.51 -9.90 -1.33
CA CYS A 181 -7.73 -9.18 -2.34
C CYS A 181 -6.95 -8.05 -1.66
N LEU A 182 -5.73 -7.80 -2.11
CA LEU A 182 -4.91 -6.69 -1.64
C LEU A 182 -4.02 -6.09 -2.73
N THR A 183 -3.69 -4.82 -2.52
CA THR A 183 -2.64 -4.05 -3.19
C THR A 183 -1.79 -3.40 -2.09
N VAL A 184 -0.48 -3.56 -2.15
CA VAL A 184 0.43 -3.19 -1.07
C VAL A 184 1.64 -2.43 -1.58
N MET A 185 1.95 -1.32 -0.92
CA MET A 185 3.23 -0.63 -0.99
C MET A 185 4.05 -0.96 0.25
N GLY A 186 5.09 -1.77 0.09
CA GLY A 186 5.99 -2.14 1.19
C GLY A 186 7.23 -1.26 1.25
N PHE A 187 7.55 -0.74 2.43
CA PHE A 187 8.71 0.10 2.64
C PHE A 187 9.97 -0.72 2.93
N LEU A 188 11.03 -0.37 2.21
CA LEU A 188 12.37 -0.92 2.37
C LEU A 188 13.35 0.24 2.59
N ASN A 189 14.50 -0.05 3.19
CA ASN A 189 15.58 0.91 3.46
C ASN A 189 15.13 2.20 4.18
N PHE A 190 15.66 2.44 5.37
CA PHE A 190 15.30 3.61 6.16
C PHE A 190 16.51 4.51 6.37
N LYS A 191 16.25 5.81 6.39
CA LYS A 191 17.15 6.82 6.95
C LYS A 191 16.51 7.43 8.19
N PHE A 192 17.29 8.19 8.94
CA PHE A 192 16.82 8.94 10.10
C PHE A 192 16.88 10.43 9.78
N ALA A 193 15.84 11.17 10.15
CA ALA A 193 15.86 12.61 10.14
C ALA A 193 16.88 13.15 11.16
N GLU A 194 17.20 14.44 11.05
CA GLU A 194 18.03 15.11 12.04
C GLU A 194 17.40 14.98 13.43
N PRO A 195 18.18 14.62 14.47
CA PRO A 195 17.68 14.53 15.82
C PRO A 195 17.25 15.91 16.33
N VAL A 196 16.17 15.95 17.09
CA VAL A 196 15.70 17.20 17.69
C VAL A 196 16.62 17.59 18.84
N ASN A 197 17.17 18.80 18.80
CA ASN A 197 17.92 19.39 19.90
C ASN A 197 17.16 20.60 20.43
N LEU A 198 16.39 20.39 21.50
CA LEU A 198 15.71 21.46 22.24
C LEU A 198 16.70 22.03 23.27
N LYS A 199 17.00 23.32 23.15
CA LYS A 199 17.74 24.06 24.18
C LYS A 199 16.85 24.42 25.35
#